data_AF-D3PJJ2-F1
#
_entry.id   AF-D3PJJ2-F1
#
_cell.length_a   1.000
_cell.length_b   1.000
_cell.length_c   1.000
_cell.angle_alpha   90.00
_cell.angle_beta   90.00
_cell.angle_gamma   90.00
#
_symmetry.space_group_name_H-M   'P 1'
#
loop_
_entity.id
_entity.type
_entity.pdbx_description
1 polymer ?
#
loop_
_entity_poly.entity_id
_entity_poly.type
_entity_poly.pdbx_seq_one_letter_code
_entity_poly.pdbx_strand_id
1 'polypeptide(L)'
;MKMEDDRGFIKADLVLLDESKPNFQTQVNLVERNVNPDGYALVDSDRSGKKTQFDLVELASNIQKADEFTVATAGSKLSVIVEQMKFLQQQARKVLEESNRNKQLHHIACNFKKSSWKVVLCL
;
A
#
# COMPACT_ATOMS: atom_id res chain seq x y z
N MET A 1 13.89 24.58 -29.87
CA MET A 1 12.78 24.40 -30.83
C MET A 1 11.52 24.28 -29.98
N LYS A 2 10.66 25.30 -29.97
CA LYS A 2 9.44 25.30 -29.13
C LYS A 2 8.41 24.41 -29.82
N MET A 3 7.96 23.37 -29.14
CA MET A 3 6.98 22.41 -29.67
C MET A 3 5.59 23.03 -29.51
N GLU A 4 4.96 23.43 -30.62
CA GLU A 4 3.52 23.72 -30.65
C GLU A 4 2.75 22.43 -30.37
N ASP A 5 1.76 22.49 -29.48
CA ASP A 5 0.80 21.40 -29.33
C ASP A 5 -0.21 21.40 -30.51
N ASP A 6 -0.95 20.30 -30.72
CA ASP A 6 -1.90 20.14 -31.83
C ASP A 6 -3.02 21.22 -31.89
N ARG A 7 -3.06 22.10 -30.87
CA ARG A 7 -4.00 23.20 -30.71
C ARG A 7 -3.37 24.57 -30.98
N GLY A 8 -2.11 24.61 -31.45
CA GLY A 8 -1.38 25.83 -31.80
C GLY A 8 -0.86 26.63 -30.61
N PHE A 9 -0.79 26.03 -29.41
CA PHE A 9 -0.24 26.68 -28.23
C PHE A 9 1.22 26.31 -28.03
N ILE A 10 2.05 27.34 -27.94
CA ILE A 10 3.45 27.21 -27.53
C ILE A 10 3.48 27.00 -26.02
N LYS A 11 3.79 25.77 -25.57
CA LYS A 11 3.94 25.50 -24.13
C LYS A 11 5.10 26.32 -23.57
N ALA A 12 4.84 27.07 -22.49
CA ALA A 12 5.89 27.66 -21.68
C ALA A 12 6.74 26.54 -21.05
N ASP A 13 8.04 26.78 -20.88
CA ASP A 13 8.89 25.85 -20.14
C ASP A 13 8.33 25.64 -18.73
N LEU A 14 8.24 24.38 -18.32
CA LEU A 14 7.74 24.01 -17.00
C LEU A 14 8.73 24.51 -15.94
N VAL A 15 8.44 25.66 -15.34
CA VAL A 15 9.22 26.16 -14.20
C VAL A 15 8.76 25.40 -12.96
N LEU A 16 9.63 24.55 -12.41
CA LEU A 16 9.41 23.95 -11.09
C LEU A 16 9.29 25.07 -10.05
N LEU A 17 8.20 25.06 -9.29
CA LEU A 17 7.98 25.98 -8.19
C LEU A 17 9.03 25.74 -7.10
N ASP A 18 9.81 26.77 -6.79
CA ASP A 18 10.74 26.79 -5.66
C ASP A 18 9.95 27.09 -4.38
N GLU A 19 9.76 26.06 -3.55
CA GLU A 19 8.95 26.09 -2.32
C GLU A 19 9.47 27.10 -1.28
N SER A 20 10.73 27.53 -1.41
CA SER A 20 11.37 28.50 -0.50
C SER A 20 11.08 29.96 -0.82
N LYS A 21 10.46 30.26 -1.97
CA LYS A 21 10.22 31.63 -2.43
C LYS A 21 8.73 31.92 -2.61
N PRO A 22 8.24 33.09 -2.17
CA PRO A 22 6.88 33.49 -2.47
C PRO A 22 6.70 33.66 -3.98
N ASN A 23 5.74 32.92 -4.55
CA ASN A 23 5.41 32.97 -5.97
C ASN A 23 4.62 34.25 -6.29
N PHE A 24 5.34 35.35 -6.51
CA PHE A 24 4.75 36.59 -7.00
C PHE A 24 4.75 36.59 -8.53
N GLN A 25 3.66 36.13 -9.15
CA GLN A 25 3.48 36.24 -10.59
C GLN A 25 3.17 37.69 -10.97
N THR A 26 4.11 38.39 -11.61
CA THR A 26 3.93 39.79 -12.05
C THR A 26 3.05 39.90 -13.31
N GLN A 27 2.99 38.82 -14.10
CA GLN A 27 2.21 38.76 -15.33
C GLN A 27 1.42 37.45 -15.34
N VAL A 28 0.09 37.54 -15.38
CA VAL A 28 -0.82 36.40 -15.55
C VAL A 28 -1.28 36.33 -16.99
N ASN A 29 -1.18 35.14 -17.60
CA ASN A 29 -1.73 34.90 -18.93
C ASN A 29 -3.20 34.49 -18.78
N LEU A 30 -4.11 35.45 -18.97
CA LEU A 30 -5.54 35.23 -18.88
C LEU A 30 -6.02 34.56 -20.17
N VAL A 31 -6.41 33.29 -20.05
CA VAL A 31 -7.06 32.54 -21.13
C VAL A 31 -8.58 32.65 -20.98
N GLU A 32 -9.29 32.79 -22.09
CA GLU A 32 -10.75 32.77 -22.08
C GLU A 32 -11.29 31.45 -21.51
N ARG A 33 -12.34 31.54 -20.70
CA ARG A 33 -12.93 30.38 -20.05
C ARG A 33 -13.65 29.52 -21.08
N ASN A 34 -13.22 28.27 -21.23
CA ASN A 34 -13.91 27.30 -22.06
C ASN A 34 -15.15 26.75 -21.32
N VAL A 35 -16.35 27.08 -21.81
CA VAL A 35 -17.64 26.59 -21.29
C VAL A 35 -17.96 25.15 -21.70
N ASN A 36 -17.20 24.58 -22.63
CA ASN A 36 -17.43 23.27 -23.22
C ASN A 36 -16.12 22.47 -23.38
N PRO A 37 -15.42 22.17 -22.27
CA PRO A 37 -14.20 21.35 -22.31
C PRO A 37 -14.50 19.96 -22.90
N ASP A 38 -13.62 19.47 -23.78
CA ASP A 38 -13.72 18.16 -24.46
C ASP A 38 -15.05 17.88 -25.17
N GLY A 39 -15.77 18.93 -25.60
CA GLY A 39 -17.04 18.75 -26.30
C GLY A 39 -18.27 18.71 -25.38
N TYR A 40 -18.11 18.78 -24.05
CA TYR A 40 -19.21 18.69 -23.08
C TYR A 40 -19.48 20.01 -22.37
N ALA A 41 -20.75 20.43 -22.35
CA ALA A 41 -21.16 21.70 -21.76
C ALA A 41 -21.14 21.62 -20.23
N LEU A 42 -20.49 22.58 -19.58
CA LEU A 42 -20.52 22.70 -18.13
C LEU A 42 -21.94 22.99 -17.65
N VAL A 43 -22.41 22.19 -16.69
CA VAL A 43 -23.75 22.34 -16.08
C VAL A 43 -23.94 23.72 -15.45
N ASP A 44 -22.89 24.24 -14.80
CA ASP A 44 -22.86 25.59 -14.24
C ASP A 44 -21.46 26.19 -14.45
N SER A 45 -21.31 26.95 -15.53
CA SER A 45 -20.04 27.58 -15.90
C SER A 45 -19.50 28.52 -14.83
N ASP A 46 -20.38 29.09 -14.00
CA ASP A 46 -20.02 30.04 -12.96
C ASP A 46 -19.47 29.34 -11.73
N ARG A 47 -20.09 28.23 -11.30
CA ARG A 47 -19.60 27.44 -10.16
C ARG A 47 -18.40 26.57 -10.52
N SER A 48 -18.34 26.06 -11.75
CA SER A 48 -17.26 25.19 -12.23
C SER A 48 -15.91 25.90 -12.25
N GLY A 49 -15.14 25.79 -11.16
CA GLY A 49 -13.81 26.37 -11.00
C GLY A 49 -13.71 27.45 -9.93
N LYS A 50 -14.83 27.91 -9.34
CA LYS A 50 -14.81 28.74 -8.15
C LYS A 50 -14.62 27.84 -6.92
N LYS A 51 -13.57 28.09 -6.14
CA LYS A 51 -13.33 27.44 -4.85
C LYS A 51 -13.63 28.42 -3.74
N THR A 52 -14.41 27.98 -2.74
CA THR A 52 -14.69 28.82 -1.57
C THR A 52 -13.56 28.65 -0.54
N GLN A 53 -13.35 29.62 0.34
CA GLN A 53 -12.37 29.49 1.43
C GLN A 53 -12.59 28.23 2.30
N PHE A 54 -13.84 27.76 2.41
CA PHE A 54 -14.19 26.53 3.13
C PHE A 54 -13.70 25.27 2.43
N ASP A 55 -13.56 25.27 1.10
CA ASP A 55 -13.08 24.11 0.33
C ASP A 55 -11.63 23.77 0.69
N LEU A 56 -10.81 24.76 1.07
CA LEU A 56 -9.44 24.53 1.53
C LEU A 56 -9.41 23.82 2.89
N VAL A 57 -10.29 24.22 3.81
CA VAL A 57 -10.42 23.60 5.13
C VAL A 57 -10.96 22.17 4.99
N GLU A 58 -11.96 21.98 4.13
CA GLU A 58 -12.49 20.65 3.82
C GLU A 58 -11.42 19.75 3.18
N LEU A 59 -10.66 20.28 2.22
CA LEU A 59 -9.55 19.56 1.61
C LEU A 59 -8.51 19.14 2.65
N ALA A 60 -8.10 20.05 3.54
CA ALA A 60 -7.15 19.74 4.61
C ALA A 60 -7.68 18.63 5.54
N SER A 61 -8.98 18.70 5.92
CA SER A 61 -9.61 17.65 6.72
C SER A 61 -9.64 16.30 6.01
N ASN A 62 -9.92 16.29 4.70
CA ASN A 62 -9.93 15.07 3.90
C ASN A 62 -8.52 14.46 3.73
N ILE A 63 -7.49 15.29 3.55
CA ILE A 63 -6.09 14.85 3.53
C ILE A 63 -5.72 14.20 4.85
N GLN A 64 -6.05 14.83 5.98
CA GLN A 64 -5.77 14.27 7.30
C GLN A 64 -6.46 12.92 7.51
N LYS A 65 -7.74 12.79 7.16
CA LYS A 65 -8.47 11.52 7.23
C LYS A 65 -7.85 10.44 6.34
N ALA A 66 -7.42 10.80 5.13
CA ALA A 66 -6.78 9.86 4.21
C ALA A 66 -5.46 9.32 4.78
N ASP A 67 -4.69 10.18 5.47
CA ASP A 67 -3.46 9.77 6.15
C ASP A 67 -3.76 8.81 7.33
N GLU A 68 -4.75 9.14 8.16
CA GLU A 68 -5.23 8.26 9.23
C GLU A 68 -5.64 6.87 8.72
N PHE A 69 -6.38 6.81 7.62
CA PHE A 69 -6.76 5.53 6.99
C PHE A 69 -5.55 4.78 6.45
N THR A 70 -4.56 5.48 5.90
CA THR A 70 -3.34 4.86 5.36
C THR A 70 -2.56 4.17 6.48
N VAL A 71 -2.35 4.88 7.60
CA VAL A 71 -1.66 4.33 8.77
C VAL A 71 -2.42 3.16 9.38
N ALA A 72 -3.73 3.30 9.57
CA ALA A 72 -4.57 2.22 10.12
C ALA A 72 -4.58 0.97 9.21
N THR A 73 -4.65 1.17 7.89
CA THR A 73 -4.62 0.08 6.91
C THR A 73 -3.28 -0.63 6.90
N ALA A 74 -2.17 0.13 6.95
CA ALA A 74 -0.83 -0.47 7.04
C ALA A 74 -0.68 -1.26 8.34
N GLY A 75 -1.08 -0.69 9.49
CA GLY A 75 -1.01 -1.34 10.79
C GLY A 75 -1.81 -2.65 10.86
N SER A 76 -3.04 -2.66 10.34
CA SER A 76 -3.86 -3.88 10.30
C SER A 76 -3.24 -4.98 9.42
N LYS A 77 -2.71 -4.64 8.23
CA LYS A 77 -2.00 -5.58 7.36
C LYS A 77 -0.74 -6.15 8.02
N LEU A 78 0.05 -5.29 8.68
CA LEU A 78 1.25 -5.72 9.41
C LEU A 78 0.92 -6.64 10.58
N SER A 79 -0.18 -6.37 11.31
CA SER A 79 -0.65 -7.22 12.40
C SER A 79 -0.94 -8.66 11.93
N VAL A 80 -1.61 -8.80 10.78
CA VAL A 80 -1.89 -10.12 10.17
C VAL A 80 -0.58 -10.86 9.84
N ILE A 81 0.40 -10.16 9.25
CA ILE A 81 1.70 -10.75 8.91
C ILE A 81 2.43 -11.24 10.16
N VAL A 82 2.43 -10.44 11.23
CA VAL A 82 3.05 -10.81 12.51
C VAL A 82 2.42 -12.08 13.08
N GLU A 83 1.09 -12.19 13.03
CA GLU A 83 0.40 -13.37 13.51
C GLU A 83 0.73 -14.62 12.69
N GLN A 84 0.79 -14.48 11.35
CA GLN A 84 1.23 -15.55 10.46
C GLN A 84 2.68 -16.00 10.77
N MET A 85 3.60 -15.06 11.02
CA MET A 85 4.98 -15.38 11.39
C MET A 85 5.05 -16.15 12.71
N LYS A 86 4.30 -15.72 13.73
CA LYS A 86 4.23 -16.45 15.01
C LYS A 86 3.71 -17.87 14.83
N PHE A 87 2.67 -18.04 14.02
CA PHE A 87 2.10 -19.35 13.71
C PHE A 87 3.14 -20.27 13.03
N LEU A 88 3.88 -19.75 12.04
CA LEU A 88 4.96 -20.49 11.38
C LEU A 88 6.10 -20.85 12.34
N GLN A 89 6.49 -19.94 13.23
CA GLN A 89 7.51 -20.22 14.26
C GLN A 89 7.08 -21.35 15.21
N GLN A 90 5.81 -21.37 15.63
CA GLN A 90 5.27 -22.44 16.47
C GLN A 90 5.26 -23.79 15.73
N GLN A 91 4.87 -23.81 14.46
CA GLN A 91 4.93 -25.02 13.65
C GLN A 91 6.36 -25.55 13.52
N ALA A 92 7.32 -24.66 13.23
CA ALA A 92 8.73 -25.03 13.15
C ALA A 92 9.25 -25.65 14.46
N ARG A 93 8.86 -25.09 15.62
CA ARG A 93 9.19 -25.66 16.93
C ARG A 93 8.61 -27.07 17.11
N LYS A 94 7.34 -27.27 16.79
CA LYS A 94 6.69 -28.60 16.87
C LYS A 94 7.41 -29.64 16.02
N VAL A 95 7.77 -29.28 14.78
CA VAL A 95 8.51 -30.18 13.88
C VAL A 95 9.89 -30.56 14.45
N LEU A 96 10.59 -29.61 15.05
CA LEU A 96 11.89 -29.88 15.70
C LEU A 96 11.73 -30.80 16.92
N GLU A 97 10.72 -30.57 17.77
CA GLU A 97 10.43 -31.41 18.93
C GLU A 97 10.04 -32.83 18.52
N GLU A 98 9.18 -32.97 17.50
CA GLU A 98 8.78 -34.27 16.96
C GLU A 98 9.97 -35.00 16.34
N SER A 99 10.81 -34.32 15.56
CA SER A 99 12.03 -34.90 14.99
C SER A 99 12.97 -35.39 16.09
N ASN A 100 13.14 -34.61 17.17
CA ASN A 100 13.97 -35.00 18.30
C ASN A 100 13.39 -36.23 19.04
N ARG A 101 12.07 -36.26 19.27
CA ARG A 101 11.40 -37.40 19.89
C ARG A 101 11.51 -38.66 19.02
N ASN A 102 11.33 -38.53 17.71
CA ASN A 102 11.48 -39.62 16.77
C ASN A 102 12.93 -40.14 16.76
N LYS A 103 13.93 -39.25 16.76
CA LYS A 103 15.35 -39.64 16.91
C LYS A 103 15.59 -40.42 18.20
N GLN A 104 15.04 -39.97 19.33
CA GLN A 104 15.15 -40.69 20.60
C GLN A 104 14.51 -42.08 20.53
N LEU A 105 13.29 -42.19 20.00
CA LEU A 105 12.61 -43.48 19.81
C LEU A 105 13.40 -44.42 18.89
N HIS A 106 13.92 -43.92 17.77
CA HIS A 106 14.77 -44.71 16.86
C HIS A 106 16.10 -45.14 17.50
N HIS A 107 16.58 -44.40 18.52
CA HIS A 107 17.81 -44.73 19.23
C HIS A 107 17.60 -45.69 20.41
N ILE A 108 16.36 -45.87 20.88
CA ILE A 108 16.05 -46.89 21.89
C ILE A 108 16.26 -48.27 21.25
N ALA A 109 17.14 -49.07 21.86
CA ALA A 109 17.43 -50.42 21.39
C ALA A 109 16.17 -51.28 21.37
N CYS A 110 15.80 -51.79 20.19
CA CYS A 110 14.66 -52.69 20.08
C CYS A 110 15.03 -54.06 20.68
N ASN A 111 14.55 -54.35 21.89
CA ASN A 111 14.70 -55.65 22.53
C ASN A 111 13.75 -56.68 21.87
N PHE A 112 14.11 -57.13 20.66
CA PHE A 112 13.41 -58.25 20.02
C PHE A 112 13.70 -59.55 20.78
N LYS A 113 12.74 -60.00 21.59
CA LYS A 113 12.75 -61.37 22.10
C LYS A 113 12.12 -62.28 21.04
N LYS A 114 12.93 -63.14 20.42
CA LYS A 114 12.46 -64.16 19.46
C LYS A 114 11.76 -65.30 20.21
N SER A 115 10.44 -65.22 20.33
CA SER A 115 9.57 -66.35 20.70
C SER A 115 9.19 -67.11 19.44
N SER A 116 9.35 -68.44 19.44
CA SER A 116 9.37 -69.33 18.27
C SER A 116 8.10 -69.36 17.38
N TRP A 117 7.09 -68.54 17.68
CA TRP A 117 5.78 -68.57 17.02
C TRP A 117 5.15 -67.16 16.88
N LYS A 118 5.79 -66.09 17.36
CA LYS A 118 5.31 -64.70 17.23
C LYS A 118 6.44 -63.69 17.44
N VAL A 119 6.71 -62.88 16.42
CA VAL A 119 7.60 -61.71 16.52
C VAL A 119 6.73 -60.53 16.95
N VAL A 120 6.88 -60.06 18.18
CA VAL A 120 6.21 -58.85 18.66
C VAL A 120 7.15 -57.67 18.40
N LEU A 121 6.65 -56.68 17.68
CA LEU A 121 7.33 -55.47 17.27
C LEU A 121 7.47 -54.51 18.46
N CYS A 122 8.57 -53.75 18.48
CA CYS A 122 8.86 -52.67 19.42
C CYS A 122 7.63 -51.85 19.82
N LEU A 123 7.41 -51.71 21.13
CA LEU A 123 6.70 -50.58 21.74
C LEU A 123 7.72 -49.50 22.09
#